data_AF-A0A9X1XRR7-F1
#
_entry.id   AF-A0A9X1XRR7-F1
#
_cell.length_a   1.000
_cell.length_b   1.000
_cell.length_c   1.000
_cell.angle_alpha   90.00
_cell.angle_beta   90.00
_cell.angle_gamma   90.00
#
_symmetry.space_group_name_H-M   'P 1'
#
loop_
_entity.id
_entity.type
_entity.pdbx_description
1 polymer ?
#
loop_
_entity_poly.entity_id
_entity_poly.type
_entity_poly.pdbx_seq_one_letter_code
_entity_poly.pdbx_strand_id
1 'polypeptide(L)'
;MKEKVNEDHKIISVPSLLQIGYYLFGILFSLGLTYLIYSSKTNPNEGQNEVVKGVIVFIFLSMALACTYMLLRSKKIVLTNKNLILSYPLLFYSKKIEFKNIKKVTEDNYKIESSHNFSQIDIYSGLKINIEFFDSKKIVINSMEITNYNLMSKNLKNTTRPYFKIVLKDKSQKNFQGYGCLLVLVIVTSGLLISLF
;
A
#
# COMPACT_ATOMS: atom_id res chain seq x y z
N MET A 1 -19.44 37.10 8.65
CA MET A 1 -18.17 36.69 9.29
C MET A 1 -17.28 36.10 8.19
N LYS A 2 -16.36 36.88 7.63
CA LYS A 2 -15.44 36.41 6.59
C LYS A 2 -14.35 35.59 7.28
N GLU A 3 -14.39 34.27 7.15
CA GLU A 3 -13.26 33.41 7.51
C GLU A 3 -12.01 33.95 6.82
N LYS A 4 -10.97 34.27 7.60
CA LYS A 4 -9.63 34.51 7.05
C LYS A 4 -9.19 33.21 6.36
N VAL A 5 -9.34 33.19 5.04
CA VAL A 5 -8.90 32.09 4.18
C VAL A 5 -7.37 32.08 4.23
N ASN A 6 -6.82 31.24 5.11
CA ASN A 6 -5.39 30.99 5.18
C ASN A 6 -4.97 30.29 3.87
N GLU A 7 -4.05 30.88 3.11
CA GLU A 7 -3.76 30.44 1.73
C GLU A 7 -2.94 29.14 1.63
N ASP A 8 -2.49 28.59 2.76
CA ASP A 8 -1.53 27.47 2.83
C ASP A 8 -2.08 26.13 3.32
N HIS A 9 -3.38 25.90 3.16
CA HIS A 9 -3.94 24.60 3.49
C HIS A 9 -3.35 23.51 2.57
N LYS A 10 -2.73 22.50 3.17
CA LYS A 10 -2.21 21.30 2.50
C LYS A 10 -2.77 20.05 3.18
N ILE A 11 -3.21 19.07 2.38
CA ILE A 11 -3.59 17.75 2.90
C ILE A 11 -2.42 16.81 2.66
N ILE A 12 -1.96 16.16 3.73
CA ILE A 12 -0.88 15.19 3.68
C ILE A 12 -1.46 13.81 3.97
N SER A 13 -1.26 12.90 3.02
CA SER A 13 -1.55 11.48 3.14
C SER A 13 -0.24 10.73 3.06
N VAL A 14 0.10 10.02 4.13
CA VAL A 14 1.31 9.19 4.22
C VAL A 14 0.94 7.72 4.01
N PRO A 15 1.90 6.84 3.68
CA PRO A 15 1.64 5.40 3.64
C PRO A 15 0.98 4.92 4.92
N SER A 16 -0.01 4.04 4.81
CA SER A 16 -0.70 3.50 5.98
C SER A 16 0.23 2.57 6.77
N LEU A 17 0.10 2.61 8.11
CA LEU A 17 0.85 1.71 8.99
C LEU A 17 0.54 0.24 8.66
N LEU A 18 -0.72 -0.04 8.32
CA LEU A 18 -1.17 -1.37 7.91
C LEU A 18 -0.39 -1.87 6.70
N GLN A 19 -0.33 -1.07 5.62
CA GLN A 19 0.40 -1.43 4.40
C GLN A 19 1.88 -1.67 4.69
N ILE A 20 2.52 -0.75 5.42
CA ILE A 20 3.94 -0.88 5.79
C ILE A 20 4.15 -2.18 6.59
N GLY A 21 3.28 -2.44 7.57
CA GLY A 21 3.33 -3.66 8.38
C GLY A 21 3.24 -4.92 7.53
N TYR A 22 2.26 -5.02 6.63
CA TYR A 22 2.13 -6.18 5.73
C TYR A 22 3.39 -6.46 4.92
N TYR A 23 4.04 -5.43 4.40
CA TYR A 23 5.26 -5.61 3.61
C TYR A 23 6.45 -6.00 4.48
N LEU A 24 6.63 -5.39 5.65
CA LEU A 24 7.69 -5.77 6.59
C LEU A 24 7.52 -7.21 7.07
N PHE A 25 6.30 -7.62 7.43
CA PHE A 25 6.02 -9.00 7.81
C PHE A 25 6.25 -9.97 6.64
N GLY A 26 5.83 -9.62 5.43
CA GLY A 26 6.08 -10.45 4.25
C GLY A 26 7.58 -10.67 4.00
N ILE A 27 8.41 -9.64 4.18
CA ILE A 27 9.87 -9.74 4.08
C ILE A 27 10.42 -10.68 5.16
N LEU A 28 10.11 -10.41 6.44
CA LEU A 28 10.63 -11.17 7.57
C LEU A 28 10.21 -12.65 7.52
N PHE A 29 8.94 -12.91 7.22
CA PHE A 29 8.39 -14.26 7.09
C PHE A 29 9.09 -15.05 5.98
N SER A 30 9.24 -14.45 4.81
CA SER A 30 9.85 -15.10 3.64
C SER A 30 11.35 -15.37 3.88
N LEU A 31 12.07 -14.43 4.48
CA LEU A 31 13.48 -14.61 4.83
C LEU A 31 13.67 -15.65 5.93
N GLY A 32 12.79 -15.67 6.94
CA GLY A 32 12.80 -16.68 8.00
C GLY A 32 12.62 -18.10 7.46
N LEU A 33 11.66 -18.30 6.56
CA LEU A 33 11.47 -19.60 5.89
C LEU A 33 12.64 -19.96 4.98
N THR A 34 13.17 -18.99 4.23
CA THR A 34 14.37 -19.19 3.40
C THR A 34 15.53 -19.71 4.25
N TYR A 35 15.76 -19.09 5.41
CA TYR A 35 16.80 -19.52 6.34
C TYR A 35 16.55 -20.93 6.88
N LEU A 36 15.35 -21.21 7.40
CA LEU A 36 15.01 -22.54 7.94
C LEU A 36 15.21 -23.66 6.93
N ILE A 37 14.77 -23.43 5.69
CA ILE A 37 14.93 -24.40 4.60
C ILE A 37 16.40 -24.58 4.28
N TYR A 38 17.15 -23.49 4.16
CA TYR A 38 18.59 -23.53 3.89
C TYR A 38 19.36 -24.25 5.02
N SER A 39 19.07 -23.96 6.28
CA SER A 39 19.73 -24.53 7.46
C SER A 39 19.33 -25.97 7.78
N SER A 40 18.23 -26.48 7.20
CA SER A 40 17.82 -27.87 7.38
C SER A 40 18.91 -28.82 6.86
N LYS A 41 19.40 -29.71 7.74
CA LYS A 41 20.35 -30.75 7.37
C LYS A 41 19.70 -31.68 6.36
N THR A 42 20.27 -31.74 5.17
CA THR A 42 19.83 -32.61 4.08
C THR A 42 20.69 -33.88 4.14
N ASN A 43 20.07 -35.06 4.09
CA ASN A 43 20.83 -36.30 4.12
C ASN A 43 21.69 -36.39 2.85
N PRO A 44 22.97 -36.79 2.95
CA PRO A 44 23.93 -36.71 1.84
C PRO A 44 23.62 -37.65 0.65
N ASN A 45 22.61 -38.52 0.75
CA ASN A 45 22.25 -39.50 -0.27
C ASN A 45 21.07 -39.07 -1.17
N GLU A 46 20.60 -37.82 -1.09
CA GLU A 46 19.36 -37.38 -1.76
C GLU A 46 19.58 -36.17 -2.68
N GLY A 47 20.40 -36.31 -3.73
CA GLY A 47 20.67 -35.22 -4.69
C GLY A 47 19.42 -34.62 -5.37
N GLN A 48 18.31 -35.35 -5.48
CA GLN A 48 17.02 -34.81 -5.93
C GLN A 48 16.40 -33.81 -4.92
N ASN A 49 16.67 -33.97 -3.62
CA ASN A 49 16.15 -33.10 -2.58
C ASN A 49 16.87 -31.74 -2.56
N GLU A 50 18.10 -31.65 -3.07
CA GLU A 50 18.82 -30.38 -3.19
C GLU A 50 18.23 -29.45 -4.25
N VAL A 51 17.81 -29.99 -5.40
CA VAL A 51 17.17 -29.19 -6.46
C VAL A 51 15.83 -28.65 -5.97
N VAL A 52 15.02 -29.48 -5.34
CA VAL A 52 13.71 -29.08 -4.77
C VAL A 52 13.91 -28.00 -3.70
N LYS A 53 14.89 -28.19 -2.79
CA LYS A 53 15.26 -27.20 -1.77
C LYS A 53 15.67 -25.86 -2.40
N GLY A 54 16.49 -25.89 -3.45
CA GLY A 54 16.91 -24.70 -4.18
C GLY A 54 15.74 -23.94 -4.82
N VAL A 55 14.80 -24.65 -5.45
CA VAL A 55 13.60 -24.05 -6.04
C VAL A 55 12.73 -23.37 -4.97
N ILE A 56 12.51 -24.04 -3.84
CA ILE A 56 11.70 -23.47 -2.76
C ILE A 56 12.37 -22.23 -2.15
N VAL A 57 13.68 -22.26 -1.92
CA VAL A 57 14.46 -21.09 -1.48
C VAL A 57 14.31 -19.92 -2.45
N PHE A 58 14.41 -20.18 -3.76
CA PHE A 58 14.26 -19.15 -4.78
C PHE A 58 12.87 -18.50 -4.77
N ILE A 59 11.82 -19.28 -4.55
CA ILE A 59 10.43 -18.77 -4.44
C ILE A 59 10.30 -17.81 -3.25
N PHE A 60 10.76 -18.20 -2.06
CA PHE A 60 10.67 -17.36 -0.88
C PHE A 60 11.54 -16.10 -0.99
N LEU A 61 12.73 -16.22 -1.57
CA LEU A 61 13.59 -15.06 -1.84
C LEU A 61 12.91 -14.07 -2.81
N SER A 62 12.29 -14.59 -3.87
CA SER A 62 11.52 -13.78 -4.83
C SER A 62 10.33 -13.09 -4.17
N MET A 63 9.65 -13.77 -3.24
CA MET A 63 8.55 -13.18 -2.47
C MET A 63 9.04 -12.06 -1.53
N ALA A 64 10.18 -12.25 -0.85
CA ALA A 64 10.80 -11.20 -0.04
C ALA A 64 11.17 -9.97 -0.89
N LEU A 65 11.73 -10.20 -2.09
CA LEU A 65 12.07 -9.14 -3.03
C LEU A 65 10.82 -8.39 -3.52
N ALA A 66 9.73 -9.11 -3.82
CA ALA A 66 8.46 -8.52 -4.22
C ALA A 66 7.86 -7.63 -3.10
N CYS A 67 7.87 -8.10 -1.85
CA CYS A 67 7.44 -7.29 -0.70
C CYS A 67 8.32 -6.05 -0.50
N THR A 68 9.64 -6.19 -0.67
CA THR A 68 10.59 -5.07 -0.62
C THR A 68 10.30 -4.04 -1.71
N TYR A 69 10.08 -4.49 -2.94
CA TYR A 69 9.71 -3.63 -4.05
C TYR A 69 8.40 -2.87 -3.79
N MET A 70 7.38 -3.55 -3.25
CA MET A 70 6.12 -2.91 -2.87
C MET A 70 6.30 -1.86 -1.78
N LEU A 71 7.15 -2.15 -0.78
CA LEU A 71 7.49 -1.19 0.27
C LEU A 71 8.19 0.05 -0.30
N LEU A 72 9.18 -0.12 -1.18
CA LEU A 72 9.85 0.99 -1.85
C LEU A 72 8.88 1.85 -2.69
N ARG A 73 7.83 1.25 -3.24
CA ARG A 73 6.78 1.94 -4.00
C ARG A 73 5.68 2.56 -3.16
N SER A 74 5.74 2.48 -1.83
CA SER A 74 4.80 3.19 -0.95
C SER A 74 4.81 4.69 -1.26
N LYS A 75 3.62 5.28 -1.37
CA LYS A 75 3.43 6.66 -1.85
C LYS A 75 3.06 7.57 -0.69
N LYS A 76 3.71 8.73 -0.62
CA LYS A 76 3.25 9.89 0.15
C LYS A 76 2.65 10.90 -0.82
N ILE A 77 1.44 11.34 -0.52
CA ILE A 77 0.63 12.21 -1.37
C ILE A 77 0.37 13.52 -0.64
N VAL A 78 0.72 14.63 -1.27
CA VAL A 78 0.45 15.97 -0.74
C VAL A 78 -0.43 16.72 -1.73
N LEU A 79 -1.61 17.10 -1.27
CA LEU A 79 -2.52 17.93 -2.04
C LEU A 79 -2.38 19.38 -1.59
N THR A 80 -2.17 20.27 -2.55
CA THR A 80 -2.14 21.72 -2.37
C THR A 80 -3.27 22.36 -3.19
N ASN A 81 -3.47 23.67 -3.07
CA ASN A 81 -4.50 24.36 -3.87
C ASN A 81 -4.23 24.37 -5.38
N LYS A 82 -2.98 24.12 -5.82
CA LYS A 82 -2.57 24.21 -7.24
C LYS A 82 -2.10 22.87 -7.81
N ASN A 83 -1.54 22.02 -6.94
CA ASN A 83 -0.78 20.84 -7.36
C ASN A 83 -1.07 19.63 -6.49
N LEU A 84 -0.97 18.45 -7.10
CA LEU A 84 -0.79 17.17 -6.45
C LEU A 84 0.70 16.81 -6.47
N ILE A 85 1.28 16.53 -5.31
CA ILE A 85 2.66 16.08 -5.20
C ILE A 85 2.62 14.61 -4.79
N LEU A 86 3.17 13.75 -5.64
CA LEU A 86 3.35 12.33 -5.39
C LEU A 86 4.82 12.07 -5.08
N SER A 87 5.12 11.54 -3.91
CA SER A 87 6.48 11.25 -3.48
C SER A 87 6.61 9.80 -3.04
N TYR A 88 7.76 9.20 -3.31
CA TYR A 88 8.15 7.85 -2.93
C TYR A 88 9.31 7.99 -1.95
N PRO A 89 9.04 8.10 -0.65
CA PRO A 89 10.03 8.52 0.34
C PRO A 89 11.25 7.59 0.37
N LEU A 90 11.06 6.29 0.16
CA LEU A 90 12.15 5.31 0.17
C LEU A 90 12.96 5.27 -1.14
N LEU A 91 12.41 5.78 -2.24
CA LEU A 91 13.11 5.91 -3.52
C LEU A 91 13.65 7.34 -3.74
N PHE A 92 13.44 8.24 -2.78
CA PHE A 92 13.76 9.68 -2.88
C PHE A 92 13.23 10.35 -4.16
N TYR A 93 12.19 9.77 -4.77
CA TYR A 93 11.61 10.24 -6.02
C TYR A 93 10.36 11.05 -5.72
N SER A 94 10.21 12.22 -6.36
CA SER A 94 9.04 13.07 -6.21
C SER A 94 8.60 13.60 -7.57
N LYS A 95 7.28 13.61 -7.77
CA LYS A 95 6.64 14.12 -8.96
C LYS A 95 5.56 15.12 -8.57
N LYS A 96 5.71 16.35 -9.08
CA LYS A 96 4.70 17.40 -8.97
C LYS A 96 3.79 17.35 -10.20
N ILE A 97 2.50 17.47 -9.96
CA ILE A 97 1.45 17.36 -10.98
C ILE A 97 0.52 18.55 -10.81
N GLU A 98 0.41 19.39 -11.83
CA GLU A 98 -0.54 20.51 -11.82
C GLU A 98 -1.95 20.00 -12.11
N PHE A 99 -2.97 20.59 -11.48
CA PHE A 99 -4.35 20.17 -11.68
C PHE A 99 -4.86 20.36 -13.11
N LYS A 100 -4.27 21.30 -13.87
CA LYS A 100 -4.56 21.50 -15.29
C LYS A 100 -4.28 20.25 -16.14
N ASN A 101 -3.37 19.39 -15.68
CA ASN A 101 -3.02 18.17 -16.40
C ASN A 101 -3.94 16.98 -16.04
N ILE A 102 -4.79 17.14 -15.02
CA ILE A 102 -5.76 16.14 -14.60
C ILE A 102 -7.01 16.28 -15.46
N LYS A 103 -7.32 15.23 -16.21
CA LYS A 103 -8.52 15.15 -17.04
C LYS A 103 -9.74 14.76 -16.20
N LYS A 104 -9.59 13.75 -15.35
CA LYS A 104 -10.70 13.20 -14.56
C LYS A 104 -10.20 12.57 -13.26
N VAL A 105 -11.01 12.69 -12.21
CA VAL A 105 -10.84 11.95 -10.96
C VAL A 105 -12.10 11.15 -10.70
N THR A 106 -12.00 9.83 -10.59
CA THR A 106 -13.09 8.94 -10.18
C THR A 106 -12.74 8.20 -8.91
N GLU A 107 -13.75 7.71 -8.20
CA GLU A 107 -13.58 6.81 -7.07
C GLU A 107 -14.44 5.59 -7.31
N ASP A 108 -13.83 4.41 -7.18
CA ASP A 108 -14.46 3.13 -7.41
C ASP A 108 -14.27 2.25 -6.18
N ASN A 109 -15.07 1.19 -6.07
CA ASN A 109 -14.87 0.17 -5.04
C ASN A 109 -13.55 -0.59 -5.31
N TYR A 110 -12.83 -0.88 -4.24
CA TYR A 110 -11.64 -1.73 -4.26
C TYR A 110 -11.90 -2.92 -3.36
N LYS A 111 -11.98 -4.10 -3.95
CA LYS A 111 -12.15 -5.35 -3.23
C LYS A 111 -10.95 -6.26 -3.47
N ILE A 112 -10.54 -6.95 -2.42
CA ILE A 112 -9.66 -8.11 -2.54
C ILE A 112 -10.57 -9.31 -2.31
N GLU A 113 -10.82 -10.07 -3.36
CA GLU A 113 -11.69 -11.23 -3.35
C GLU A 113 -10.81 -12.49 -3.36
N SER A 114 -11.20 -13.50 -2.56
CA SER A 114 -10.70 -14.86 -2.70
C SER A 114 -11.85 -15.76 -3.15
N SER A 115 -11.54 -16.72 -4.03
CA SER A 115 -12.50 -17.76 -4.38
C SER A 115 -12.23 -19.00 -3.53
N HIS A 116 -13.22 -19.44 -2.76
CA HIS A 116 -13.20 -20.73 -2.09
C HIS A 116 -14.48 -21.49 -2.40
N ASN A 117 -14.37 -22.71 -2.94
CA ASN A 117 -15.51 -23.56 -3.32
C ASN A 117 -16.57 -22.83 -4.16
N PHE A 118 -16.16 -22.16 -5.25
CA PHE A 118 -17.04 -21.38 -6.13
C PHE A 118 -17.79 -20.20 -5.46
N SER A 119 -17.51 -19.92 -4.19
CA SER A 119 -17.98 -18.72 -3.49
C SER A 119 -16.87 -17.67 -3.46
N GLN A 120 -17.24 -16.43 -3.78
CA GLN A 120 -16.35 -15.28 -3.62
C GLN A 120 -16.47 -14.75 -2.19
N ILE A 121 -15.35 -14.71 -1.48
CA ILE A 121 -15.25 -14.15 -0.13
C ILE A 121 -14.46 -12.85 -0.24
N ASP A 122 -15.08 -11.74 0.17
CA ASP A 122 -14.42 -10.44 0.28
C ASP A 122 -13.42 -10.48 1.46
N ILE A 123 -12.12 -10.61 1.16
CA ILE A 123 -11.04 -10.52 2.18
C ILE A 123 -10.88 -9.07 2.65
N TYR A 124 -11.01 -8.12 1.73
CA TYR A 124 -10.93 -6.70 2.01
C TYR A 124 -11.90 -5.92 1.14
N SER A 125 -12.60 -4.96 1.75
CA SER A 125 -13.43 -3.99 1.06
C SER A 125 -12.96 -2.59 1.40
N GLY A 126 -12.66 -1.81 0.37
CA GLY A 126 -12.17 -0.45 0.46
C GLY A 126 -12.52 0.35 -0.79
N LEU A 127 -11.84 1.47 -0.96
CA LEU A 127 -12.08 2.41 -2.07
C LEU A 127 -10.78 2.67 -2.82
N LYS A 128 -10.86 2.97 -4.12
CA LYS A 128 -9.73 3.46 -4.93
C LYS A 128 -10.08 4.75 -5.65
N ILE A 129 -9.17 5.72 -5.62
CA ILE A 129 -9.19 6.92 -6.45
C ILE A 129 -8.41 6.62 -7.73
N ASN A 130 -9.01 6.94 -8.85
CA ASN A 130 -8.45 6.86 -10.18
C ASN A 130 -8.27 8.28 -10.71
N ILE A 131 -7.02 8.70 -10.91
CA ILE A 131 -6.66 10.01 -11.46
C ILE A 131 -6.17 9.79 -12.89
N GLU A 132 -6.96 10.24 -13.85
CA GLU A 132 -6.66 10.18 -15.29
C GLU A 132 -6.06 11.52 -15.74
N PHE A 133 -4.91 11.45 -16.42
CA PHE A 133 -4.23 12.60 -17.02
C PHE A 133 -4.61 12.76 -18.49
N PHE A 134 -4.44 13.97 -19.04
CA PHE A 134 -4.63 14.19 -20.47
C PHE A 134 -3.67 13.36 -21.33
N ASP A 135 -2.44 13.10 -20.85
CA ASP A 135 -1.43 12.27 -21.52
C ASP A 135 -1.70 10.74 -21.41
N SER A 136 -2.96 10.33 -21.19
CA SER A 136 -3.39 8.93 -21.03
C SER A 136 -2.73 8.14 -19.87
N LYS A 137 -1.91 8.79 -19.04
CA LYS A 137 -1.37 8.17 -17.81
C LYS A 137 -2.47 8.09 -16.75
N LYS A 138 -2.40 7.08 -15.88
CA LYS A 138 -3.33 6.90 -14.77
C LYS A 138 -2.58 6.68 -13.47
N ILE A 139 -2.99 7.37 -12.41
CA ILE A 139 -2.54 7.09 -11.04
C ILE A 139 -3.71 6.49 -10.27
N VAL A 140 -3.44 5.35 -9.63
CA VAL A 140 -4.39 4.66 -8.75
C VAL A 140 -3.86 4.74 -7.32
N ILE A 141 -4.76 5.10 -6.40
CA ILE A 141 -4.50 5.22 -4.96
C ILE A 141 -5.66 4.51 -4.26
N ASN A 142 -5.38 3.55 -3.38
CA ASN A 142 -6.42 2.85 -2.62
C ASN A 142 -6.44 3.27 -1.14
N SER A 143 -7.54 2.97 -0.46
CA SER A 143 -7.76 3.28 0.95
C SER A 143 -6.86 2.50 1.91
N MET A 144 -6.27 1.40 1.43
CA MET A 144 -5.29 0.61 2.19
C MET A 144 -3.90 1.26 2.12
N GLU A 145 -3.54 1.93 1.02
CA GLU A 145 -2.21 2.49 0.79
C GLU A 145 -1.94 3.73 1.63
N ILE A 146 -2.93 4.59 1.84
CA ILE A 146 -2.69 5.93 2.40
C ILE A 146 -3.59 6.27 3.60
N THR A 147 -3.05 7.07 4.50
CA THR A 147 -3.84 7.71 5.57
C THR A 147 -4.69 8.85 5.01
N ASN A 148 -5.77 9.20 5.73
CA ASN A 148 -6.68 10.30 5.37
C ASN A 148 -7.30 10.16 3.96
N TYR A 149 -7.42 8.94 3.44
CA TYR A 149 -7.94 8.64 2.11
C TYR A 149 -9.28 9.36 1.83
N ASN A 150 -10.23 9.31 2.77
CA ASN A 150 -11.56 9.94 2.58
C ASN A 150 -11.47 11.46 2.38
N LEU A 151 -10.60 12.14 3.13
CA LEU A 151 -10.40 13.58 3.01
C LEU A 151 -9.70 13.93 1.69
N MET A 152 -8.69 13.12 1.32
CA MET A 152 -7.95 13.24 0.07
C MET A 152 -8.86 13.02 -1.16
N SER A 153 -9.66 11.95 -1.16
CA SER A 153 -10.62 11.61 -2.22
C SER A 153 -11.61 12.74 -2.49
N LYS A 154 -12.25 13.24 -1.42
CA LYS A 154 -13.23 14.33 -1.53
C LYS A 154 -12.62 15.60 -2.11
N ASN A 155 -11.41 15.97 -1.69
CA ASN A 155 -10.75 17.16 -2.20
C ASN A 155 -10.25 16.96 -3.64
N LEU A 156 -9.68 15.81 -3.98
CA LEU A 156 -9.24 15.49 -5.35
C LEU A 156 -10.41 15.48 -6.35
N LYS A 157 -11.59 14.98 -5.98
CA LYS A 157 -12.77 15.06 -6.86
C LYS A 157 -13.18 16.49 -7.21
N ASN A 158 -12.85 17.46 -6.35
CA ASN A 158 -13.18 18.86 -6.55
C ASN A 158 -12.10 19.63 -7.32
N THR A 159 -10.91 19.05 -7.57
CA THR A 159 -9.81 19.76 -8.25
C THR A 159 -10.10 20.06 -9.71
N THR A 160 -11.06 19.37 -10.33
CA THR A 160 -11.50 19.61 -11.71
C THR A 160 -12.49 20.76 -11.85
N ARG A 161 -12.95 21.36 -10.74
CA ARG A 161 -13.87 22.50 -10.76
C ARG A 161 -13.12 23.83 -10.91
N PRO A 162 -13.68 24.82 -11.65
CA PRO A 162 -13.14 26.17 -11.63
C PRO A 162 -13.21 26.71 -10.19
N TYR A 163 -12.11 27.27 -9.68
CA TYR A 163 -11.96 27.80 -8.31
C TYR A 163 -11.86 26.77 -7.18
N PHE A 164 -11.22 25.63 -7.42
CA PHE A 164 -10.88 24.69 -6.36
C PHE A 164 -10.10 25.34 -5.20
N LYS A 165 -10.55 25.08 -3.98
CA LYS A 165 -9.85 25.35 -2.72
C LYS A 165 -9.98 24.14 -1.82
N ILE A 166 -8.92 23.84 -1.07
CA ILE A 166 -8.93 22.75 -0.10
C ILE A 166 -9.96 23.04 1.00
N VAL A 167 -10.81 22.05 1.25
CA VAL A 167 -11.80 22.07 2.33
C VAL A 167 -11.39 21.03 3.36
N LEU A 168 -10.96 21.50 4.54
CA LEU A 168 -10.74 20.67 5.71
C LEU A 168 -12.07 20.58 6.48
N LYS A 169 -12.84 19.52 6.27
CA LYS A 169 -13.97 19.20 7.17
C LYS A 169 -13.52 18.18 8.21
N ASP A 170 -13.69 18.56 9.47
CA ASP A 170 -13.21 17.86 10.67
C ASP A 170 -14.03 16.61 11.01
N LYS A 171 -14.12 15.66 10.08
CA LYS A 171 -14.67 14.34 10.37
C LYS A 171 -13.60 13.29 10.12
N SER A 172 -12.76 13.09 11.13
CA SER A 172 -11.99 11.86 11.30
C SER A 172 -12.97 10.69 11.38
N GLN A 173 -13.26 10.08 10.23
CA GLN A 173 -13.88 8.76 10.21
C GLN A 173 -12.79 7.76 10.53
N LYS A 174 -12.84 7.19 11.75
CA LYS A 174 -12.10 6.00 12.12
C LYS A 174 -12.59 4.84 11.24
N ASN A 175 -12.00 4.68 10.07
CA ASN A 175 -12.17 3.46 9.29
C ASN A 175 -11.43 2.34 10.02
N PHE A 176 -12.14 1.27 10.36
CA PHE A 176 -11.57 0.06 10.94
C PHE A 176 -10.62 -0.56 9.90
N GLN A 177 -9.31 -0.45 10.11
CA GLN A 177 -8.30 -0.76 9.09
C GLN A 177 -7.95 -2.25 8.98
N GLY A 178 -8.76 -3.17 9.51
CA GLY A 178 -8.54 -4.61 9.29
C GLY A 178 -7.24 -5.15 9.91
N TYR A 179 -6.82 -4.60 11.05
CA TYR A 179 -5.60 -5.00 11.79
C TYR A 179 -5.59 -6.48 12.22
N GLY A 180 -6.72 -7.19 12.15
CA GLY A 180 -6.82 -8.60 12.56
C GLY A 180 -5.87 -9.53 11.81
N CYS A 181 -5.76 -9.39 10.48
CA CYS A 181 -4.85 -10.23 9.70
C CYS A 181 -3.37 -9.84 9.90
N LEU A 182 -3.09 -8.56 10.18
CA LEU A 182 -1.75 -8.13 10.59
C LEU A 182 -1.34 -8.75 11.93
N LEU A 183 -2.26 -8.82 12.91
CA LEU A 183 -2.02 -9.51 14.19
C LEU A 183 -1.68 -10.99 14.01
N VAL A 184 -2.42 -11.71 13.17
CA VAL A 184 -2.12 -13.12 12.86
C VAL A 184 -0.73 -13.26 12.24
N LEU A 185 -0.37 -12.40 11.29
CA LEU A 185 0.97 -12.40 10.69
C LEU A 185 2.07 -12.13 11.72
N VAL A 186 1.84 -11.21 12.67
CA VAL A 186 2.79 -10.93 13.76
C VAL A 186 3.05 -12.19 14.58
N ILE A 187 1.99 -12.89 14.98
CA ILE A 187 2.08 -14.09 15.83
C ILE A 187 2.83 -15.20 15.09
N VAL A 188 2.47 -15.48 13.84
CA VAL A 188 3.11 -16.52 13.03
C VAL A 188 4.58 -16.19 12.76
N THR A 189 4.88 -14.94 12.40
CA THR A 189 6.25 -14.51 12.12
C THR A 189 7.10 -14.56 13.38
N SER A 190 6.57 -14.13 14.52
CA SER A 190 7.27 -14.22 15.81
C SER A 190 7.56 -15.67 16.20
N GLY A 191 6.58 -16.58 16.03
CA GLY A 191 6.77 -18.01 16.28
C GLY A 191 7.86 -18.62 15.40
N LEU A 192 7.90 -18.25 14.11
CA LEU A 192 8.98 -18.65 13.21
C LEU A 192 10.34 -18.10 13.63
N LEU A 193 10.42 -16.82 14.01
CA LEU A 193 11.67 -16.23 14.48
C LEU A 193 12.16 -16.88 15.78
N ILE A 194 11.27 -17.23 16.70
CA ILE A 194 11.63 -17.96 17.92
C ILE A 194 12.19 -19.34 17.57
N SER A 195 11.63 -20.04 16.57
CA SER A 195 12.15 -21.34 16.15
C SER A 195 13.58 -21.31 15.55
N LEU A 196 14.11 -20.11 15.28
CA LEU A 196 15.49 -19.90 14.82
C LEU A 196 16.52 -19.86 15.96
N PHE A 197 16.09 -19.57 17.19
CA PHE A 197 16.93 -19.47 18.38
C PHE A 197 16.84 -20.74 19.22
#